data_AF-A0A938CJY0-F1
#
_entry.id   AF-A0A938CJY0-F1
#
_cell.length_a   1.000
_cell.length_b   1.000
_cell.length_c   1.000
_cell.angle_alpha   90.00
_cell.angle_beta   90.00
_cell.angle_gamma   90.00
#
_symmetry.space_group_name_H-M   'P 1'
#
loop_
_entity.id
_entity.type
_entity.pdbx_description
1 polymer ?
#
loop_
_entity_poly.entity_id
_entity_poly.type
_entity_poly.pdbx_seq_one_letter_code
_entity_poly.pdbx_strand_id
1 'polypeptide(L)'
;MESEQTQPESQVPTQLAILPLRNTVAFPYMLAPLVAEEGPEAQLVADAASTHKTFALVTAKDAEAGRIGPDDLYSVGTAALLHRMIRMPDESRHMIVKGVARVRIVRFVRTEPYLIADVERIDDVPMDDEELQTLRQQLLGLLQDIVHLSPQLPDELYIQALNMESAGVLADLVAANLNLSVPEKQGILETFDVKLRLRTVIQLANRERQTLELTRKMQEEARGEMDEAQRQFFLRQQLKQIRKELGEDDEGSQEIEELQRKLEEAGLPERAHEAATRELDRLKRMNPAAAEYTVARTYLDWLIELPWAKAAQDNLDVANAQRILDEDHYDLEKVKERIVEYLAVRKLNPEMKGPILCFVGPPGVGKTSLGRSIARALGREFHRLSLGGVRDEAEIRGHRRTYVGALPGRILQGIRTVGSNNPVFMLDEVDKLGMDFRGDPSAALLEVLDPEQNHSFSDHYLEVPFDLSHVLFITTANILNTIPPALLDRME
;
A
#
# COMPACT_ATOMS: atom_id res chain seq x y z
N MET A 1 46.41 12.96 -30.30
CA MET A 1 46.03 13.40 -31.66
C MET A 1 46.60 12.38 -32.63
N GLU A 2 45.92 11.25 -32.76
CA GLU A 2 46.17 10.30 -33.85
C GLU A 2 44.92 10.33 -34.73
N SER A 3 45.17 10.66 -35.99
CA SER A 3 44.18 10.79 -37.05
C SER A 3 43.54 9.43 -37.34
N GLU A 4 42.31 9.24 -36.87
CA GLU A 4 41.44 8.19 -37.40
C GLU A 4 41.12 8.52 -38.85
N GLN A 5 41.71 7.70 -39.73
CA GLN A 5 41.43 7.70 -41.15
C GLN A 5 39.96 7.33 -41.36
N THR A 6 39.19 8.29 -41.86
CA THR A 6 37.85 8.10 -42.41
C THR A 6 37.90 7.06 -43.54
N GLN A 7 37.49 5.83 -43.24
CA GLN A 7 37.16 4.85 -44.28
C GLN A 7 35.86 5.28 -44.98
N PRO A 8 35.76 5.12 -46.31
CA PRO A 8 34.64 5.63 -47.09
C PRO A 8 33.34 4.94 -46.69
N GLU A 9 32.34 5.72 -46.30
CA GLU A 9 30.94 5.31 -46.40
C GLU A 9 30.65 4.88 -47.85
N SER A 10 29.82 3.84 -48.05
CA SER A 10 29.16 3.51 -49.32
C SER A 10 29.73 2.38 -50.23
N GLN A 11 29.98 1.18 -49.71
CA GLN A 11 29.67 -0.03 -50.48
C GLN A 11 29.05 -1.10 -49.58
N VAL A 12 27.72 -1.26 -49.67
CA VAL A 12 27.03 -2.42 -49.10
C VAL A 12 27.33 -3.60 -50.05
N PRO A 13 27.96 -4.69 -49.56
CA PRO A 13 28.19 -5.88 -50.37
C PRO A 13 26.90 -6.39 -51.01
N THR A 14 26.99 -6.89 -52.24
CA THR A 14 25.84 -7.48 -52.95
C THR A 14 25.35 -8.78 -52.32
N GLN A 15 26.17 -9.41 -51.48
CA GLN A 15 25.83 -10.61 -50.74
C GLN A 15 26.14 -10.39 -49.26
N LEU A 16 25.13 -10.60 -48.40
CA LEU A 16 25.24 -10.39 -46.95
C LEU A 16 24.74 -11.62 -46.19
N ALA A 17 25.39 -11.87 -45.05
CA ALA A 17 24.83 -12.72 -44.03
C ALA A 17 23.59 -12.03 -43.43
N ILE A 18 22.52 -12.79 -43.22
CA ILE A 18 21.25 -12.30 -42.71
C ILE A 18 21.14 -12.69 -41.24
N LEU A 19 21.06 -11.69 -40.37
CA LEU A 19 20.75 -11.86 -38.96
C LEU A 19 19.25 -11.60 -38.74
N PRO A 20 18.46 -12.64 -38.42
CA PRO A 20 17.06 -12.49 -38.11
C PRO A 20 16.86 -11.67 -36.83
N LEU A 21 15.94 -10.70 -36.87
CA LEU A 21 15.51 -9.95 -35.70
C LEU A 21 14.15 -10.45 -35.22
N ARG A 22 14.05 -10.73 -33.93
CA ARG A 22 12.79 -11.08 -33.25
C ARG A 22 12.22 -9.85 -32.58
N ASN A 23 10.91 -9.62 -32.73
CA ASN A 23 10.17 -8.56 -32.05
C ASN A 23 10.68 -7.13 -32.25
N THR A 24 11.55 -6.87 -33.24
CA THR A 24 12.08 -5.52 -33.50
C THR A 24 12.46 -5.32 -34.97
N VAL A 25 12.49 -4.06 -35.39
CA VAL A 25 12.88 -3.60 -36.73
C VAL A 25 14.03 -2.62 -36.58
N ALA A 26 15.16 -2.90 -37.24
CA ALA A 26 16.31 -2.01 -37.25
C ALA A 26 16.19 -1.00 -38.40
N PHE A 27 16.37 0.28 -38.08
CA PHE A 27 16.34 1.37 -39.07
C PHE A 27 17.76 1.77 -39.51
N PRO A 28 17.93 2.31 -40.73
CA PRO A 28 19.19 2.88 -41.19
C PRO A 28 19.71 4.00 -40.27
N TYR A 29 21.03 4.16 -40.20
CA TYR A 29 21.75 5.19 -39.41
C TYR A 29 21.57 5.11 -37.88
N MET A 30 20.74 4.20 -37.38
CA MET A 30 20.48 4.02 -35.94
C MET A 30 21.44 3.04 -35.30
N LEU A 31 21.77 3.28 -34.03
CA LEU A 31 22.45 2.31 -33.19
C LEU A 31 21.42 1.41 -32.51
N ALA A 32 21.57 0.10 -32.66
CA ALA A 32 20.70 -0.89 -32.03
C ALA A 32 21.55 -1.83 -31.15
N PRO A 33 21.24 -1.96 -29.84
CA PRO A 33 21.76 -3.05 -29.04
C PRO A 33 21.02 -4.34 -29.40
N LEU A 34 21.77 -5.39 -29.71
CA LEU A 34 21.24 -6.70 -30.07
C LEU A 34 21.94 -7.79 -29.26
N VAL A 35 21.22 -8.89 -29.03
CA VAL A 35 21.75 -10.09 -28.37
C VAL A 35 21.61 -11.25 -29.35
N ALA A 36 22.68 -12.01 -29.50
CA ALA A 36 22.67 -13.29 -30.21
C ALA A 36 22.96 -14.41 -29.20
N GLU A 37 21.98 -15.30 -29.05
CA GLU A 37 22.07 -16.53 -28.25
C GLU A 37 22.85 -17.63 -29.00
N GLU A 38 23.17 -18.73 -28.31
CA GLU A 38 23.88 -19.87 -28.91
C GLU A 38 23.15 -20.42 -30.13
N GLY A 39 23.85 -20.56 -31.25
CA GLY A 39 23.28 -21.05 -32.51
C GLY A 39 23.86 -20.40 -33.77
N PRO A 40 23.16 -20.53 -34.91
CA PRO A 40 23.51 -19.90 -36.19
C PRO A 40 23.80 -18.40 -36.10
N GLU A 41 23.01 -17.68 -35.30
CA GLU A 41 23.08 -16.23 -35.11
C GLU A 41 24.37 -15.83 -34.38
N ALA A 42 24.74 -16.53 -33.31
CA ALA A 42 26.02 -16.31 -32.65
C ALA A 42 27.17 -16.58 -33.63
N GLN A 43 27.13 -17.67 -34.40
CA GLN A 43 28.19 -18.00 -35.35
C GLN A 43 28.36 -16.90 -36.41
N LEU A 44 27.27 -16.40 -36.99
CA LEU A 44 27.27 -15.25 -37.92
C LEU A 44 28.01 -14.06 -37.32
N VAL A 45 27.75 -13.74 -36.06
CA VAL A 45 28.35 -12.58 -35.38
C VAL A 45 29.85 -12.77 -35.13
N ALA A 46 30.33 -13.99 -34.87
CA ALA A 46 31.79 -14.27 -34.80
C ALA A 46 32.45 -14.06 -36.16
N ASP A 47 31.83 -14.59 -37.21
CA ASP A 47 32.35 -14.50 -38.56
C ASP A 47 32.36 -13.04 -39.03
N ALA A 48 31.32 -12.27 -38.67
CA ALA A 48 31.25 -10.84 -38.93
C ALA A 48 32.31 -10.03 -38.16
N ALA A 49 32.60 -10.40 -36.92
CA ALA A 49 33.66 -9.77 -36.13
C ALA A 49 35.07 -10.02 -36.68
N SER A 50 35.29 -11.16 -37.34
CA SER A 50 36.61 -11.59 -37.84
C SER A 50 36.87 -11.25 -39.30
N THR A 51 35.84 -11.29 -40.16
CA THR A 51 36.01 -11.28 -41.63
C THR A 51 35.30 -10.10 -42.28
N HIS A 52 34.01 -9.91 -41.98
CA HIS A 52 33.16 -8.90 -42.62
C HIS A 52 32.34 -8.14 -41.59
N LYS A 53 32.68 -6.87 -41.34
CA LYS A 53 31.98 -6.04 -40.35
C LYS A 53 30.51 -5.73 -40.72
N THR A 54 30.04 -6.13 -41.90
CA THR A 54 28.71 -5.81 -42.44
C THR A 54 27.84 -7.04 -42.58
N PHE A 55 26.59 -6.95 -42.13
CA PHE A 55 25.55 -7.96 -42.31
C PHE A 55 24.18 -7.27 -42.45
N ALA A 56 23.14 -8.00 -42.87
CA ALA A 56 21.80 -7.45 -42.95
C ALA A 56 20.96 -7.90 -41.76
N LEU A 57 20.27 -6.95 -41.15
CA LEU A 57 19.28 -7.14 -40.11
C LEU A 57 17.91 -7.23 -40.76
N VAL A 58 17.22 -8.36 -40.59
CA VAL A 58 15.93 -8.60 -41.23
C VAL A 58 14.96 -9.15 -40.20
N THR A 59 13.80 -8.51 -40.06
CA THR A 59 12.81 -8.90 -39.07
C THR A 59 12.08 -10.18 -39.49
N ALA A 60 11.81 -11.05 -38.52
CA ALA A 60 10.94 -12.21 -38.70
C ALA A 60 9.46 -11.80 -38.65
N LYS A 61 8.64 -12.41 -39.50
CA LYS A 61 7.18 -12.23 -39.53
C LYS A 61 6.52 -12.80 -38.28
N ASP A 62 7.02 -13.94 -37.81
CA ASP A 62 6.62 -14.58 -36.56
C ASP A 62 7.84 -14.67 -35.63
N ALA A 63 7.73 -14.04 -34.47
CA ALA A 63 8.83 -13.99 -33.50
C ALA A 63 8.94 -15.26 -32.64
N GLU A 64 7.86 -16.05 -32.54
CA GLU A 64 7.76 -17.27 -31.72
C GLU A 64 8.19 -18.53 -32.49
N ALA A 65 8.36 -18.42 -33.81
CA ALA A 65 8.87 -19.51 -34.63
C ALA A 65 10.28 -19.91 -34.19
N GLY A 66 10.53 -21.21 -34.02
CA GLY A 66 11.83 -21.75 -33.58
C GLY A 66 12.99 -21.36 -34.49
N ARG A 67 13.36 -22.21 -35.46
CA ARG A 67 14.41 -21.87 -36.44
C ARG A 67 13.82 -21.00 -37.55
N ILE A 68 14.33 -19.78 -37.72
CA ILE A 68 13.85 -18.83 -38.74
C ILE A 68 14.42 -19.20 -40.11
N GLY A 69 13.53 -19.53 -41.04
CA GLY A 69 13.86 -19.83 -42.43
C GLY A 69 13.72 -18.62 -43.37
N PRO A 70 14.07 -18.79 -44.66
CA PRO A 70 13.89 -17.78 -45.70
C PRO A 70 12.47 -17.19 -45.81
N ASP A 71 11.43 -18.03 -45.69
CA ASP A 71 10.04 -17.62 -45.90
C ASP A 71 9.45 -16.86 -44.70
N ASP A 72 10.07 -17.02 -43.54
CA ASP A 72 9.66 -16.41 -42.27
C ASP A 72 10.15 -14.97 -42.14
N LEU A 73 11.01 -14.49 -43.04
CA LEU A 73 11.58 -13.15 -43.01
C LEU A 73 10.80 -12.16 -43.89
N TYR A 74 10.82 -10.90 -43.50
CA TYR A 74 10.42 -9.82 -44.41
C TYR A 74 11.43 -9.64 -45.54
N SER A 75 10.97 -9.12 -46.68
CA SER A 75 11.81 -8.92 -47.87
C SER A 75 12.75 -7.71 -47.76
N VAL A 76 12.49 -6.80 -46.82
CA VAL A 76 13.27 -5.58 -46.63
C VAL A 76 13.83 -5.56 -45.21
N GLY A 77 15.10 -5.19 -45.11
CA GLY A 77 15.82 -5.02 -43.85
C GLY A 77 16.81 -3.88 -43.93
N THR A 78 17.75 -3.88 -43.00
CA THR A 78 18.77 -2.83 -42.88
C THR A 78 20.16 -3.47 -42.89
N ALA A 79 21.02 -3.05 -43.82
CA ALA A 79 22.44 -3.36 -43.75
C ALA A 79 23.03 -2.63 -42.54
N ALA A 80 23.77 -3.34 -41.70
CA ALA A 80 24.33 -2.82 -40.47
C ALA A 80 25.81 -3.19 -40.34
N LEU A 81 26.54 -2.32 -39.65
CA LEU A 81 27.93 -2.52 -39.27
C LEU A 81 28.02 -2.92 -37.80
N LEU A 82 28.85 -3.91 -37.50
CA LEU A 82 29.20 -4.25 -36.13
C LEU A 82 30.03 -3.10 -35.53
N HIS A 83 29.46 -2.38 -34.56
CA HIS A 83 30.15 -1.30 -33.87
C HIS A 83 30.96 -1.82 -32.68
N ARG A 84 30.35 -2.66 -31.84
CA ARG A 84 31.00 -3.29 -30.69
C ARG A 84 30.37 -4.65 -30.39
N MET A 85 31.16 -5.61 -29.91
CA MET A 85 30.68 -6.91 -29.44
C MET A 85 31.36 -7.28 -28.12
N ILE A 86 30.59 -7.83 -27.21
CA ILE A 86 31.02 -8.34 -25.90
C ILE A 86 30.47 -9.75 -25.76
N ARG A 87 31.36 -10.70 -25.45
CA ARG A 87 30.98 -12.06 -25.08
C ARG A 87 30.68 -12.10 -23.59
N MET A 88 29.50 -12.58 -23.23
CA MET A 88 29.08 -12.74 -21.85
C MET A 88 29.52 -14.11 -21.29
N PRO A 89 29.58 -14.28 -19.95
CA PRO A 89 29.98 -15.55 -19.32
C PRO A 89 29.05 -16.73 -19.61
N ASP A 90 27.80 -16.45 -20.01
CA ASP A 90 26.76 -17.41 -20.41
C ASP A 90 26.84 -17.79 -21.90
N GLU A 91 27.96 -17.50 -22.56
CA GLU A 91 28.23 -17.70 -23.98
C GLU A 91 27.42 -16.81 -24.96
N SER A 92 26.45 -16.03 -24.46
CA SER A 92 25.71 -15.07 -25.28
C SER A 92 26.59 -13.93 -25.79
N ARG A 93 26.19 -13.32 -26.91
CA ARG A 93 26.95 -12.24 -27.55
C ARG A 93 26.10 -10.99 -27.62
N HIS A 94 26.49 -10.02 -26.81
CA HIS A 94 25.88 -8.70 -26.80
C HIS A 94 26.63 -7.82 -27.79
N MET A 95 25.90 -7.15 -28.68
CA MET A 95 26.49 -6.29 -29.69
C MET A 95 25.74 -4.97 -29.84
N ILE A 96 26.48 -3.95 -30.25
CA ILE A 96 25.92 -2.70 -30.73
C ILE A 96 26.20 -2.68 -32.23
N VAL A 97 25.14 -2.51 -33.01
CA VAL A 97 25.22 -2.41 -34.48
C VAL A 97 24.77 -1.04 -34.92
N LYS A 98 25.39 -0.52 -35.99
CA LYS A 98 24.99 0.73 -36.63
C LYS A 98 24.34 0.41 -37.97
N GLY A 99 23.05 0.73 -38.12
CA GLY A 99 22.38 0.69 -39.42
C GLY A 99 23.08 1.62 -40.42
N VAL A 100 23.16 1.21 -41.68
CA VAL A 100 23.85 1.94 -42.74
C VAL A 100 22.88 2.32 -43.85
N ALA A 101 22.14 1.35 -44.38
CA ALA A 101 21.23 1.56 -45.50
C ALA A 101 20.11 0.53 -45.50
N ARG A 102 18.99 0.86 -46.13
CA ARG A 102 17.94 -0.11 -46.43
C ARG A 102 18.44 -1.10 -47.48
N VAL A 103 18.07 -2.36 -47.31
CA VAL A 103 18.35 -3.41 -48.28
C VAL A 103 17.11 -4.25 -48.54
N ARG A 104 16.96 -4.68 -49.79
CA ARG A 104 15.96 -5.66 -50.20
C ARG A 104 16.64 -6.98 -50.51
N ILE A 105 16.09 -8.06 -49.98
CA ILE A 105 16.51 -9.43 -50.30
C ILE A 105 16.04 -9.75 -51.72
N VAL A 106 16.98 -10.11 -52.59
CA VAL A 106 16.69 -10.58 -53.96
C VAL A 106 16.49 -12.09 -53.96
N ARG A 107 17.40 -12.83 -53.35
CA ARG A 107 17.32 -14.29 -53.20
C ARG A 107 18.26 -14.81 -52.12
N PHE A 108 17.90 -15.92 -51.48
CA PHE A 108 18.79 -16.63 -50.57
C PHE A 108 19.75 -17.54 -51.34
N VAL A 109 21.04 -17.46 -50.98
CA VAL A 109 22.13 -18.21 -51.63
C VAL A 109 22.55 -19.41 -50.79
N ARG A 110 22.52 -19.27 -49.46
CA ARG A 110 22.90 -20.34 -48.53
C ARG A 110 22.06 -20.25 -47.26
N THR A 111 21.75 -21.39 -46.65
CA THR A 111 20.96 -21.47 -45.40
C THR A 111 21.73 -22.01 -44.20
N GLU A 112 22.88 -22.68 -44.43
CA GLU A 112 23.74 -23.21 -43.37
C GLU A 112 25.20 -22.72 -43.53
N PRO A 113 25.92 -22.43 -42.44
CA PRO A 113 25.51 -22.51 -41.03
C PRO A 113 24.51 -21.41 -40.61
N TYR A 114 24.38 -20.34 -41.39
CA TYR A 114 23.40 -19.27 -41.26
C TYR A 114 22.96 -18.77 -42.65
N LEU A 115 21.89 -17.97 -42.68
CA LEU A 115 21.30 -17.42 -43.91
C LEU A 115 22.25 -16.43 -44.59
N ILE A 116 22.45 -16.59 -45.90
CA ILE A 116 23.14 -15.64 -46.78
C ILE A 116 22.23 -15.34 -47.95
N ALA A 117 22.08 -14.06 -48.30
CA ALA A 117 21.27 -13.63 -49.41
C ALA A 117 21.98 -12.58 -50.28
N ASP A 118 21.62 -12.57 -51.55
CA ASP A 118 21.91 -11.46 -52.44
C ASP A 118 20.96 -10.31 -52.09
N VAL A 119 21.52 -9.13 -51.86
CA VAL A 119 20.80 -7.94 -51.39
C VAL A 119 21.00 -6.77 -52.35
N GLU A 120 19.94 -5.98 -52.52
CA GLU A 120 19.94 -4.73 -53.27
C GLU A 120 19.85 -3.56 -52.28
N ARG A 121 20.82 -2.64 -52.32
CA ARG A 121 20.77 -1.41 -51.54
C ARG A 121 19.69 -0.48 -52.11
N ILE A 122 18.87 0.07 -51.23
CA ILE A 122 17.87 1.07 -51.58
C ILE A 122 18.29 2.40 -51.00
N ASP A 123 18.58 3.34 -51.88
CA ASP A 123 18.87 4.72 -51.52
C ASP A 123 17.63 5.60 -51.67
N ASP A 124 17.48 6.54 -50.75
CA ASP A 124 16.46 7.58 -50.86
C ASP A 124 16.82 8.49 -52.04
N VAL A 125 15.85 8.77 -52.91
CA VAL A 125 16.05 9.74 -53.99
C VAL A 125 16.02 11.13 -53.36
N PRO A 126 17.12 11.91 -53.40
CA PRO A 126 17.12 13.25 -52.86
C PRO A 126 16.16 14.12 -53.68
N MET A 127 15.11 14.60 -53.02
CA MET A 127 14.16 15.56 -53.57
C MET A 127 14.14 16.76 -52.62
N ASP A 128 14.45 17.93 -53.15
CA ASP A 128 14.26 19.19 -52.43
C ASP A 128 12.93 19.79 -52.89
N ASP A 129 11.91 19.62 -52.05
CA ASP A 129 10.52 19.98 -52.33
C ASP A 129 9.99 20.78 -51.13
N GLU A 130 9.33 21.91 -51.40
CA GLU A 130 8.72 22.77 -50.38
C GLU A 130 7.74 21.97 -49.49
N GLU A 131 7.07 20.97 -50.08
CA GLU A 131 6.17 20.09 -49.34
C GLU A 131 6.93 19.16 -48.38
N LEU A 132 8.14 18.69 -48.74
CA LEU A 132 8.97 17.86 -47.86
C LEU A 132 9.47 18.66 -46.66
N GLN A 133 9.83 19.93 -46.85
CA GLN A 133 10.23 20.82 -45.75
C GLN A 133 9.06 21.08 -44.79
N THR A 134 7.85 21.25 -45.34
CA THR A 134 6.63 21.39 -44.53
C THR A 134 6.35 20.14 -43.68
N LEU A 135 6.42 18.95 -44.28
CA LEU A 135 6.24 17.69 -43.57
C LEU A 135 7.33 17.47 -42.52
N ARG A 136 8.57 17.84 -42.82
CA ARG A 136 9.69 17.80 -41.86
C ARG A 136 9.40 18.66 -40.63
N GLN A 137 9.01 19.92 -40.82
CA GLN A 137 8.67 20.82 -39.70
C GLN A 137 7.51 20.26 -38.87
N GLN A 138 6.49 19.72 -39.52
CA GLN A 138 5.36 19.09 -38.83
C GLN A 138 5.81 17.91 -37.98
N LEU A 139 6.66 17.03 -38.52
CA LEU A 139 7.18 15.87 -37.80
C LEU A 139 8.05 16.29 -36.61
N LEU A 140 8.88 17.33 -36.76
CA LEU A 140 9.68 17.88 -35.65
C LEU A 140 8.79 18.42 -34.53
N GLY A 141 7.74 19.17 -34.85
CA GLY A 141 6.79 19.67 -33.85
C GLY A 141 6.09 18.53 -33.10
N LEU A 142 5.67 17.48 -33.81
CA LEU A 142 5.06 16.30 -33.18
C LEU A 142 6.05 15.54 -32.29
N LEU A 143 7.31 15.39 -32.72
CA LEU A 143 8.34 14.77 -31.91
C LEU A 143 8.57 15.57 -30.62
N GLN A 144 8.60 16.90 -30.70
CA GLN A 144 8.74 17.76 -29.52
C GLN A 144 7.63 17.53 -28.51
N ASP A 145 6.37 17.51 -28.97
CA ASP A 145 5.21 17.22 -28.11
C ASP A 145 5.34 15.84 -27.46
N ILE A 146 5.73 14.82 -28.22
CA ILE A 146 5.85 13.44 -27.75
C ILE A 146 6.98 13.31 -26.70
N VAL A 147 8.13 13.94 -26.92
CA VAL A 147 9.24 13.95 -25.95
C VAL A 147 8.80 14.62 -24.64
N HIS A 148 8.07 15.74 -24.70
CA HIS A 148 7.54 16.39 -23.50
C HIS A 148 6.49 15.54 -22.76
N LEU A 149 5.72 14.72 -23.48
CA LEU A 149 4.67 13.88 -22.91
C LEU A 149 5.18 12.52 -22.41
N SER A 150 6.33 12.05 -22.91
CA SER A 150 6.89 10.73 -22.59
C SER A 150 8.20 10.85 -21.81
N PRO A 151 8.21 10.55 -20.50
CA PRO A 151 9.43 10.61 -19.69
C PRO A 151 10.49 9.56 -20.07
N GLN A 152 10.16 8.60 -20.95
CA GLN A 152 11.09 7.57 -21.41
C GLN A 152 12.00 8.05 -22.54
N LEU A 153 11.62 9.14 -23.22
CA LEU A 153 12.39 9.68 -24.34
C LEU A 153 13.30 10.81 -23.84
N PRO A 154 14.61 10.73 -24.10
CA PRO A 154 15.55 11.79 -23.72
C PRO A 154 15.36 13.05 -24.58
N ASP A 155 15.53 14.23 -23.99
CA ASP A 155 15.50 15.51 -24.72
C ASP A 155 16.55 15.58 -25.84
N GLU A 156 17.67 14.87 -25.67
CA GLU A 156 18.72 14.72 -26.67
C GLU A 156 18.21 14.15 -28.00
N LEU A 157 17.14 13.34 -27.99
CA LEU A 157 16.53 12.80 -29.21
C LEU A 157 15.95 13.92 -30.10
N TYR A 158 15.30 14.91 -29.49
CA TYR A 158 14.76 16.05 -30.22
C TYR A 158 15.88 16.92 -30.78
N ILE A 159 16.95 17.15 -30.02
CA ILE A 159 18.12 17.91 -30.48
C ILE A 159 18.80 17.18 -31.66
N GLN A 160 18.92 15.86 -31.60
CA GLN A 160 19.44 15.06 -32.71
C GLN A 160 18.56 15.21 -33.95
N ALA A 161 17.23 15.11 -33.80
CA ALA A 161 16.27 15.27 -34.89
C ALA A 161 16.32 16.67 -35.54
N LEU A 162 16.47 17.73 -34.73
CA LEU A 162 16.57 19.11 -35.21
C LEU A 162 17.76 19.30 -36.16
N ASN A 163 18.89 18.68 -35.83
CA ASN A 163 20.13 18.76 -36.59
C ASN A 163 20.17 17.82 -37.81
N MET A 164 19.15 16.98 -38.03
CA MET A 164 19.11 16.08 -39.19
C MET A 164 18.64 16.80 -40.45
N GLU A 165 19.51 16.91 -41.45
CA GLU A 165 19.17 17.55 -42.72
C GLU A 165 18.25 16.70 -43.62
N SER A 166 18.44 15.38 -43.63
CA SER A 166 17.68 14.47 -44.49
C SER A 166 16.30 14.14 -43.91
N ALA A 167 15.24 14.46 -44.65
CA ALA A 167 13.86 14.19 -44.24
C ALA A 167 13.54 12.68 -44.17
N GLY A 168 14.18 11.87 -45.02
CA GLY A 168 14.03 10.41 -44.99
C GLY A 168 14.65 9.80 -43.74
N VAL A 169 15.83 10.28 -43.33
CA VAL A 169 16.49 9.81 -42.12
C VAL A 169 15.79 10.32 -40.86
N LEU A 170 15.24 11.53 -40.88
CA LEU A 170 14.38 12.02 -39.80
C LEU A 170 13.16 11.10 -39.58
N ALA A 171 12.49 10.68 -40.67
CA ALA A 171 11.36 9.77 -40.58
C ALA A 171 11.76 8.44 -39.91
N ASP A 172 12.94 7.92 -40.24
CA ASP A 172 13.48 6.70 -39.63
C ASP A 172 13.85 6.87 -38.16
N LEU A 173 14.50 7.97 -37.82
CA LEU A 173 14.85 8.31 -36.44
C LEU A 173 13.59 8.35 -35.58
N VAL A 174 12.54 9.02 -36.04
CA VAL A 174 11.28 9.11 -35.28
C VAL A 174 10.63 7.73 -35.20
N ALA A 175 10.48 7.01 -36.32
CA ALA A 175 9.87 5.69 -36.34
C ALA A 175 10.57 4.67 -35.43
N ALA A 176 11.90 4.72 -35.33
CA ALA A 176 12.67 3.83 -34.47
C ALA A 176 12.35 4.03 -32.98
N ASN A 177 12.09 5.27 -32.57
CA ASN A 177 11.88 5.67 -31.17
C ASN A 177 10.41 5.73 -30.76
N LEU A 178 9.46 5.71 -31.70
CA LEU A 178 8.04 5.59 -31.37
C LEU A 178 7.68 4.15 -30.95
N ASN A 179 6.68 4.03 -30.07
CA ASN A 179 6.14 2.76 -29.60
C ASN A 179 5.15 2.15 -30.61
N LEU A 180 5.68 1.73 -31.76
CA LEU A 180 4.92 1.15 -32.86
C LEU A 180 5.04 -0.37 -32.89
N SER A 181 4.00 -1.04 -33.37
CA SER A 181 4.03 -2.49 -33.58
C SER A 181 5.03 -2.86 -34.68
N VAL A 182 5.55 -4.09 -34.64
CA VAL A 182 6.51 -4.60 -35.66
C VAL A 182 5.97 -4.44 -37.09
N PRO A 183 4.71 -4.79 -37.42
CA PRO A 183 4.16 -4.59 -38.76
C PRO A 183 4.15 -3.12 -39.20
N GLU A 184 3.89 -2.18 -38.28
CA GLU A 184 3.90 -0.75 -38.58
C GLU A 184 5.32 -0.23 -38.84
N LYS A 185 6.28 -0.61 -37.99
CA LYS A 185 7.70 -0.28 -38.19
C LYS A 185 8.23 -0.85 -39.50
N GLN A 186 7.86 -2.09 -39.81
CA GLN A 186 8.23 -2.75 -41.06
C GLN A 186 7.61 -2.04 -42.27
N GLY A 187 6.33 -1.65 -42.19
CA GLY A 187 5.68 -0.88 -43.25
C GLY A 187 6.37 0.46 -43.54
N ILE A 188 6.89 1.14 -42.51
CA ILE A 188 7.69 2.37 -42.68
C ILE A 188 9.02 2.05 -43.38
N LEU A 189 9.71 0.97 -42.96
CA LEU A 189 10.98 0.54 -43.56
C LEU A 189 10.81 0.18 -45.05
N GLU A 190 9.67 -0.41 -45.41
CA GLU A 190 9.29 -0.79 -46.79
C GLU A 190 8.79 0.37 -47.64
N THR A 191 8.53 1.54 -47.05
CA THR A 191 8.08 2.74 -47.77
C THR A 191 9.26 3.52 -48.33
N PHE A 192 9.61 3.26 -49.59
CA PHE A 192 10.78 3.89 -50.23
C PHE A 192 10.54 5.37 -50.61
N ASP A 193 9.31 5.76 -50.89
CA ASP A 193 8.96 7.16 -51.16
C ASP A 193 9.03 7.98 -49.86
N VAL A 194 9.95 8.95 -49.80
CA VAL A 194 10.20 9.76 -48.60
C VAL A 194 8.99 10.59 -48.19
N LYS A 195 8.22 11.12 -49.14
CA LYS A 195 7.02 11.94 -48.84
C LYS A 195 5.93 11.07 -48.25
N LEU A 196 5.69 9.89 -48.83
CA LEU A 196 4.73 8.92 -48.31
C LEU A 196 5.15 8.41 -46.92
N ARG A 197 6.44 8.16 -46.73
CA ARG A 197 7.02 7.72 -45.46
C ARG A 197 6.79 8.77 -44.37
N LEU A 198 7.13 10.04 -44.62
CA LEU A 198 6.89 11.14 -43.68
C LEU A 198 5.42 11.27 -43.30
N ARG A 199 4.50 11.24 -44.28
CA ARG A 199 3.05 11.29 -44.00
C ARG A 199 2.60 10.13 -43.12
N THR A 200 3.11 8.93 -43.38
CA THR A 200 2.80 7.73 -42.60
C THR A 200 3.32 7.87 -41.17
N VAL A 201 4.58 8.29 -41.00
CA VAL A 201 5.17 8.52 -39.67
C VAL A 201 4.45 9.62 -38.92
N ILE A 202 4.05 10.72 -39.57
CA ILE A 202 3.26 11.81 -38.96
C ILE A 202 1.90 11.29 -38.47
N GLN A 203 1.22 10.45 -39.24
CA GLN A 203 -0.06 9.86 -38.82
C GLN A 203 0.12 8.99 -37.58
N LEU A 204 1.14 8.13 -37.57
CA LEU A 204 1.44 7.25 -36.44
C LEU A 204 1.91 8.03 -35.21
N ALA A 205 2.74 9.06 -35.39
CA ALA A 205 3.18 9.97 -34.34
C ALA A 205 2.00 10.72 -33.69
N ASN A 206 1.03 11.18 -34.48
CA ASN A 206 -0.19 11.79 -33.94
C ASN A 206 -1.00 10.82 -33.08
N ARG A 207 -1.14 9.56 -33.53
CA ARG A 207 -1.84 8.52 -32.77
C ARG A 207 -1.11 8.24 -31.44
N GLU A 208 0.22 8.18 -31.48
CA GLU A 208 1.04 8.00 -30.28
C GLU A 208 0.88 9.19 -29.32
N ARG A 209 0.96 10.43 -29.82
CA ARG A 209 0.75 11.64 -29.03
C ARG A 209 -0.61 11.64 -28.33
N GLN A 210 -1.68 11.29 -29.05
CA GLN A 210 -3.03 11.19 -28.48
C GLN A 210 -3.11 10.13 -27.38
N THR A 211 -2.44 8.99 -27.58
CA THR A 211 -2.39 7.90 -26.59
C THR A 211 -1.65 8.36 -25.32
N LEU A 212 -0.54 9.08 -25.47
CA LEU A 212 0.21 9.66 -24.36
C LEU A 212 -0.59 10.75 -23.63
N GLU A 213 -1.29 11.63 -24.36
CA GLU A 213 -2.18 12.65 -23.79
C GLU A 213 -3.31 12.02 -22.96
N LEU A 214 -3.98 10.99 -23.51
CA LEU A 214 -5.02 10.24 -22.80
C LEU A 214 -4.46 9.53 -21.57
N THR A 215 -3.28 8.92 -21.67
CA THR A 215 -2.61 8.26 -20.54
C THR A 215 -2.27 9.25 -19.45
N ARG A 216 -1.72 10.43 -19.79
CA ARG A 216 -1.42 11.49 -18.84
C ARG A 216 -2.69 12.02 -18.19
N LYS A 217 -3.74 12.25 -18.98
CA LYS A 217 -5.05 12.67 -18.49
C LYS A 217 -5.67 11.63 -17.55
N MET A 218 -5.60 10.34 -17.89
CA MET A 218 -6.02 9.25 -17.00
C MET A 218 -5.16 9.17 -15.73
N GLN A 219 -3.87 9.49 -15.78
CA GLN A 219 -3.03 9.56 -14.57
C GLN A 219 -3.36 10.78 -13.69
N GLU A 220 -3.72 11.91 -14.30
CA GLU A 220 -4.17 13.11 -13.61
C GLU A 220 -5.59 12.91 -13.01
N GLU A 221 -6.50 12.29 -13.75
CA GLU A 221 -7.84 11.88 -13.30
C GLU A 221 -7.75 10.77 -12.26
N ALA A 222 -6.90 9.75 -12.42
CA ALA A 222 -6.64 8.75 -11.37
C ALA A 222 -5.99 9.36 -10.12
N ARG A 223 -5.31 10.52 -10.22
CA ARG A 223 -4.86 11.29 -9.06
C ARG A 223 -5.96 12.16 -8.47
N GLY A 224 -6.99 12.53 -9.24
CA GLY A 224 -8.10 13.41 -8.83
C GLY A 224 -9.42 12.70 -8.47
N GLU A 225 -9.66 11.48 -8.96
CA GLU A 225 -10.89 10.69 -8.82
C GLU A 225 -10.69 9.37 -8.06
N MET A 226 -9.44 8.93 -7.81
CA MET A 226 -9.21 7.81 -6.88
C MET A 226 -9.25 8.34 -5.45
N ASP A 227 -10.43 8.22 -4.85
CA ASP A 227 -10.66 8.39 -3.42
C ASP A 227 -9.51 7.75 -2.64
N GLU A 228 -8.89 8.52 -1.75
CA GLU A 228 -7.61 8.20 -1.09
C GLU A 228 -7.63 6.79 -0.46
N ALA A 229 -8.81 6.35 -0.02
CA ALA A 229 -9.11 5.02 0.49
C ALA A 229 -8.95 3.88 -0.53
N GLN A 230 -9.39 4.05 -1.79
CA GLN A 230 -9.35 3.01 -2.82
C GLN A 230 -7.93 2.82 -3.38
N ARG A 231 -7.17 3.92 -3.49
CA ARG A 231 -5.75 3.88 -3.88
C ARG A 231 -4.89 3.21 -2.80
N GLN A 232 -5.14 3.50 -1.53
CA GLN A 232 -4.48 2.81 -0.42
C GLN A 232 -4.83 1.31 -0.40
N PHE A 233 -6.08 0.95 -0.66
CA PHE A 233 -6.52 -0.45 -0.73
C PHE A 233 -5.79 -1.24 -1.85
N PHE A 234 -5.70 -0.68 -3.05
CA PHE A 234 -5.04 -1.35 -4.18
C PHE A 234 -3.51 -1.42 -4.04
N LEU A 235 -2.87 -0.35 -3.53
CA LEU A 235 -1.43 -0.36 -3.26
C LEU A 235 -1.06 -1.36 -2.15
N ARG A 236 -1.91 -1.54 -1.13
CA ARG A 236 -1.72 -2.61 -0.12
C ARG A 236 -1.83 -4.00 -0.74
N GLN A 237 -2.79 -4.22 -1.65
CA GLN A 237 -2.93 -5.48 -2.38
C GLN A 237 -1.71 -5.78 -3.27
N GLN A 238 -1.22 -4.79 -4.02
CA GLN A 238 -0.03 -4.98 -4.87
C GLN A 238 1.26 -5.18 -4.07
N LEU A 239 1.46 -4.42 -2.97
CA LEU A 239 2.59 -4.65 -2.07
C LEU A 239 2.55 -6.03 -1.43
N LYS A 240 1.35 -6.53 -1.09
CA LYS A 240 1.15 -7.88 -0.55
C LYS A 240 1.51 -8.96 -1.58
N GLN A 241 1.20 -8.74 -2.84
CA GLN A 241 1.51 -9.69 -3.92
C GLN A 241 3.01 -9.69 -4.25
N ILE A 242 3.65 -8.51 -4.29
CA ILE A 242 5.09 -8.37 -4.50
C ILE A 242 5.89 -9.00 -3.35
N ARG A 243 5.50 -8.76 -2.08
CA ARG A 243 6.15 -9.38 -0.91
C ARG A 243 6.02 -10.90 -0.88
N LYS A 244 4.86 -11.42 -1.28
CA LYS A 244 4.59 -12.86 -1.40
C LYS A 244 5.42 -13.51 -2.52
N GLU A 245 5.68 -12.80 -3.61
CA GLU A 245 6.55 -13.26 -4.71
C GLU A 245 8.05 -13.13 -4.39
N LEU A 246 8.43 -12.21 -3.51
CA LEU A 246 9.82 -12.00 -3.05
C LEU A 246 10.27 -12.96 -1.94
N GLY A 247 9.40 -13.81 -1.40
CA GLY A 247 9.76 -14.76 -0.34
C GLY A 247 10.05 -14.11 1.01
N GLU A 248 9.70 -12.84 1.19
CA GLU A 248 9.72 -12.14 2.47
C GLU A 248 8.43 -12.47 3.27
N ASP A 249 8.23 -13.75 3.60
CA ASP A 249 7.36 -14.12 4.71
C ASP A 249 8.14 -13.86 6.02
N ASP A 250 8.35 -12.58 6.32
CA ASP A 250 8.87 -12.16 7.62
C ASP A 250 7.70 -12.23 8.61
N GLU A 251 7.83 -13.02 9.68
CA GLU A 251 6.81 -13.19 10.74
C GLU A 251 6.28 -11.83 11.27
N GLY A 252 7.13 -10.80 11.29
CA GLY A 252 6.75 -9.44 11.70
C GLY A 252 5.76 -8.75 10.75
N SER A 253 5.74 -9.12 9.47
CA SER A 253 4.80 -8.56 8.48
C SER A 253 3.37 -9.10 8.66
N GLN A 254 3.24 -10.38 9.03
CA GLN A 254 1.95 -11.00 9.32
C GLN A 254 1.33 -10.46 10.62
N GLU A 255 2.14 -10.26 11.66
CA GLU A 255 1.68 -9.67 12.93
C GLU A 255 1.12 -8.24 12.72
N ILE A 256 1.79 -7.43 11.93
CA ILE A 256 1.34 -6.07 11.61
C ILE A 256 0.01 -6.09 10.83
N GLU A 257 -0.15 -6.99 9.87
CA GLU A 257 -1.41 -7.14 9.14
C GLU A 257 -2.56 -7.59 10.05
N GLU A 258 -2.30 -8.51 10.98
CA GLU A 258 -3.30 -8.97 11.94
C GLU A 258 -3.75 -7.83 12.87
N LEU A 259 -2.80 -7.03 13.35
CA LEU A 259 -3.09 -5.87 14.20
C LEU A 259 -3.91 -4.83 13.47
N GLN A 260 -3.57 -4.56 12.22
CA GLN A 260 -4.31 -3.62 11.38
C GLN A 260 -5.76 -4.06 11.21
N ARG A 261 -6.00 -5.34 10.90
CA ARG A 261 -7.37 -5.88 10.79
C ARG A 261 -8.14 -5.75 12.10
N LYS A 262 -7.53 -6.14 13.23
CA LYS A 262 -8.17 -6.05 14.55
C LYS A 262 -8.50 -4.61 14.97
N LEU A 263 -7.65 -3.65 14.61
CA LEU A 263 -7.86 -2.23 14.86
C LEU A 263 -9.06 -1.69 14.08
N GLU A 264 -9.22 -2.09 12.82
CA GLU A 264 -10.38 -1.74 11.99
C GLU A 264 -11.69 -2.39 12.53
N GLU A 265 -11.62 -3.60 13.06
CA GLU A 265 -12.78 -4.32 13.63
C GLU A 265 -13.20 -3.82 15.03
N ALA A 266 -12.28 -3.23 15.81
CA ALA A 266 -12.53 -2.85 17.20
C ALA A 266 -13.46 -1.62 17.37
N GLY A 267 -13.72 -0.86 16.29
CA GLY A 267 -14.69 0.25 16.31
C GLY A 267 -14.26 1.41 17.22
N LEU A 268 -12.99 1.79 17.18
CA LEU A 268 -12.44 2.86 18.02
C LEU A 268 -13.04 4.23 17.67
N PRO A 269 -13.31 5.10 18.67
CA PRO A 269 -13.61 6.50 18.45
C PRO A 269 -12.46 7.24 17.77
N GLU A 270 -12.75 8.35 17.08
CA GLU A 270 -11.78 9.11 16.27
C GLU A 270 -10.42 9.35 16.97
N ARG A 271 -10.43 9.90 18.19
CA ARG A 271 -9.19 10.15 18.96
C ARG A 271 -8.40 8.89 19.27
N ALA A 272 -9.07 7.79 19.61
CA ALA A 272 -8.42 6.52 19.92
C ALA A 272 -7.90 5.86 18.64
N HIS A 273 -8.64 5.96 17.54
CA HIS A 273 -8.23 5.48 16.21
C HIS A 273 -6.98 6.22 15.70
N GLU A 274 -6.92 7.54 15.83
CA GLU A 274 -5.74 8.33 15.48
C GLU A 274 -4.50 7.94 16.28
N ALA A 275 -4.65 7.76 17.61
CA ALA A 275 -3.56 7.32 18.48
C ALA A 275 -3.07 5.92 18.13
N ALA A 276 -4.01 4.98 17.90
CA ALA A 276 -3.71 3.61 17.49
C ALA A 276 -2.98 3.56 16.14
N THR A 277 -3.46 4.33 15.15
CA THR A 277 -2.85 4.40 13.82
C THR A 277 -1.42 4.95 13.87
N ARG A 278 -1.21 6.02 14.65
CA ARG A 278 0.12 6.61 14.85
C ARG A 278 1.10 5.62 15.48
N GLU A 279 0.66 4.86 16.48
CA GLU A 279 1.51 3.86 17.14
C GLU A 279 1.76 2.64 16.24
N LEU A 280 0.76 2.20 15.46
CA LEU A 280 0.92 1.12 14.48
C LEU A 280 1.93 1.47 13.38
N ASP A 281 1.90 2.70 12.88
CA ASP A 281 2.88 3.17 11.89
C ASP A 281 4.29 3.31 12.46
N ARG A 282 4.40 3.63 13.76
CA ARG A 282 5.67 3.59 14.49
C ARG A 282 6.18 2.15 14.64
N LEU A 283 5.31 1.21 15.03
CA LEU A 283 5.63 -0.22 15.18
C LEU A 283 6.15 -0.83 13.86
N LYS A 284 5.55 -0.46 12.72
CA LYS A 284 5.98 -0.91 11.36
C LYS A 284 7.44 -0.60 11.02
N ARG A 285 8.00 0.46 11.60
CA ARG A 285 9.38 0.91 11.34
C ARG A 285 10.38 0.42 12.38
N MET A 286 9.89 -0.21 13.45
CA MET A 286 10.72 -0.70 14.54
C MET A 286 11.24 -2.10 14.26
N ASN A 287 12.43 -2.40 14.77
CA ASN A 287 12.94 -3.76 14.79
C ASN A 287 12.18 -4.56 15.87
N PRO A 288 11.59 -5.73 15.55
CA PRO A 288 10.88 -6.58 16.51
C PRO A 288 11.70 -6.97 17.76
N ALA A 289 13.03 -7.00 17.67
CA ALA A 289 13.90 -7.32 18.81
C ALA A 289 14.08 -6.16 19.82
N ALA A 290 13.57 -4.96 19.54
CA ALA A 290 13.73 -3.80 20.41
C ALA A 290 12.73 -3.81 21.59
N ALA A 291 13.16 -3.42 22.80
CA ALA A 291 12.26 -3.33 23.96
C ALA A 291 11.09 -2.35 23.76
N GLU A 292 11.28 -1.31 22.95
CA GLU A 292 10.21 -0.37 22.57
C GLU A 292 9.11 -1.02 21.73
N TYR A 293 9.45 -2.08 20.96
CA TYR A 293 8.49 -2.83 20.15
C TYR A 293 7.44 -3.48 21.04
N THR A 294 7.85 -4.19 22.09
CA THR A 294 6.95 -4.84 23.04
C THR A 294 6.02 -3.85 23.72
N VAL A 295 6.50 -2.65 24.06
CA VAL A 295 5.69 -1.60 24.70
C VAL A 295 4.62 -1.06 23.74
N ALA A 296 5.01 -0.72 22.50
CA ALA A 296 4.08 -0.26 21.48
C ALA A 296 3.05 -1.34 21.11
N ARG A 297 3.49 -2.59 21.01
CA ARG A 297 2.65 -3.77 20.75
C ARG A 297 1.60 -3.97 21.85
N THR A 298 2.02 -3.93 23.11
CA THR A 298 1.14 -4.09 24.27
C THR A 298 0.11 -2.95 24.34
N TYR A 299 0.51 -1.72 24.01
CA TYR A 299 -0.40 -0.58 23.95
C TYR A 299 -1.49 -0.78 22.88
N LEU A 300 -1.11 -1.26 21.69
CA LEU A 300 -2.08 -1.58 20.63
C LEU A 300 -3.04 -2.70 21.06
N ASP A 301 -2.57 -3.74 21.75
CA ASP A 301 -3.45 -4.78 22.30
C ASP A 301 -4.49 -4.20 23.27
N TRP A 302 -4.08 -3.29 24.16
CA TRP A 302 -5.02 -2.63 25.07
C TRP A 302 -6.08 -1.84 24.32
N LEU A 303 -5.68 -1.06 23.31
CA LEU A 303 -6.63 -0.29 22.50
C LEU A 303 -7.59 -1.19 21.72
N ILE A 304 -7.13 -2.33 21.20
CA ILE A 304 -7.94 -3.25 20.40
C ILE A 304 -8.92 -4.05 21.27
N GLU A 305 -8.47 -4.52 22.43
CA GLU A 305 -9.28 -5.41 23.28
C GLU A 305 -10.29 -4.66 24.17
N LEU A 306 -10.15 -3.34 24.30
CA LEU A 306 -11.14 -2.54 25.01
C LEU A 306 -12.48 -2.51 24.23
N PRO A 307 -13.62 -2.71 24.90
CA PRO A 307 -14.93 -2.85 24.26
C PRO A 307 -15.55 -1.49 23.93
N TRP A 308 -14.93 -0.66 23.07
CA TRP A 308 -15.38 0.71 22.79
C TRP A 308 -16.87 0.83 22.43
N ALA A 309 -17.34 -0.01 21.50
CA ALA A 309 -18.73 0.00 21.00
C ALA A 309 -19.55 -1.22 21.45
N LYS A 310 -18.93 -2.18 22.15
CA LYS A 310 -19.59 -3.45 22.51
C LYS A 310 -20.30 -3.31 23.85
N ALA A 311 -21.64 -3.31 23.81
CA ALA A 311 -22.51 -3.27 24.98
C ALA A 311 -23.33 -4.56 25.09
N ALA A 312 -23.61 -5.00 26.33
CA ALA A 312 -24.60 -6.04 26.60
C ALA A 312 -26.02 -5.49 26.39
N GLN A 313 -26.95 -6.33 25.94
CA GLN A 313 -28.35 -5.93 25.80
C GLN A 313 -29.01 -5.80 27.17
N ASP A 314 -29.45 -4.59 27.49
CA ASP A 314 -29.99 -4.27 28.82
C ASP A 314 -31.41 -4.82 29.02
N ASN A 315 -31.69 -5.35 30.21
CA ASN A 315 -33.02 -5.80 30.63
C ASN A 315 -33.54 -4.96 31.80
N LEU A 316 -34.28 -3.90 31.47
CA LEU A 316 -34.88 -2.98 32.44
C LEU A 316 -36.31 -3.43 32.85
N ASP A 317 -36.58 -4.72 32.90
CA ASP A 317 -37.83 -5.23 33.46
C ASP A 317 -37.75 -5.32 35.00
N VAL A 318 -38.43 -4.38 35.65
CA VAL A 318 -38.50 -4.25 37.11
C VAL A 318 -39.14 -5.48 37.75
N ALA A 319 -40.14 -6.10 37.10
CA ALA A 319 -40.78 -7.30 37.64
C ALA A 319 -39.83 -8.50 37.59
N ASN A 320 -39.05 -8.63 36.51
CA ASN A 320 -38.00 -9.63 36.42
C ASN A 320 -36.87 -9.38 37.44
N ALA A 321 -36.49 -8.12 37.66
CA ALA A 321 -35.48 -7.77 38.66
C ALA A 321 -35.90 -8.18 40.07
N GLN A 322 -37.13 -7.86 40.48
CA GLN A 322 -37.69 -8.31 41.77
C GLN A 322 -37.65 -9.84 41.89
N ARG A 323 -38.10 -10.55 40.85
CA ARG A 323 -38.10 -12.03 40.83
C ARG A 323 -36.70 -12.61 41.02
N ILE A 324 -35.68 -12.07 40.35
CA ILE A 324 -34.29 -12.55 40.48
C ILE A 324 -33.72 -12.24 41.86
N LEU A 325 -34.02 -11.05 42.42
CA LEU A 325 -33.61 -10.70 43.78
C LEU A 325 -34.24 -11.63 44.83
N ASP A 326 -35.51 -12.01 44.64
CA ASP A 326 -36.21 -12.96 45.51
C ASP A 326 -35.73 -14.40 45.36
N GLU A 327 -35.31 -14.80 44.16
CA GLU A 327 -34.71 -16.10 43.89
C GLU A 327 -33.32 -16.24 44.56
N ASP A 328 -32.50 -15.19 44.46
CA ASP A 328 -31.10 -15.24 44.90
C ASP A 328 -30.92 -14.92 46.41
N HIS A 329 -31.86 -14.18 47.02
CA HIS A 329 -31.73 -13.73 48.41
C HIS A 329 -33.02 -13.97 49.20
N TYR A 330 -32.91 -14.66 50.32
CA TYR A 330 -34.02 -14.81 51.28
C TYR A 330 -34.11 -13.57 52.19
N ASP A 331 -35.33 -13.12 52.52
CA ASP A 331 -35.61 -11.88 53.30
C ASP A 331 -35.12 -10.62 52.56
N LEU A 332 -34.66 -9.59 53.27
CA LEU A 332 -34.14 -8.32 52.74
C LEU A 332 -35.17 -7.47 51.99
N GLU A 333 -36.46 -7.58 52.35
CA GLU A 333 -37.57 -6.88 51.67
C GLU A 333 -37.28 -5.40 51.42
N LYS A 334 -36.87 -4.66 52.45
CA LYS A 334 -36.55 -3.22 52.32
C LYS A 334 -35.39 -2.93 51.37
N VAL A 335 -34.38 -3.80 51.34
CA VAL A 335 -33.19 -3.62 50.49
C VAL A 335 -33.55 -3.93 49.04
N LYS A 336 -34.29 -5.01 48.81
CA LYS A 336 -34.79 -5.40 47.48
C LYS A 336 -35.72 -4.33 46.91
N GLU A 337 -36.67 -3.85 47.70
CA GLU A 337 -37.57 -2.77 47.33
C GLU A 337 -36.78 -1.53 46.91
N ARG A 338 -35.75 -1.13 47.67
CA ARG A 338 -34.92 0.02 47.32
C ARG A 338 -34.11 -0.18 46.03
N ILE A 339 -33.55 -1.38 45.80
CA ILE A 339 -32.86 -1.72 44.55
C ILE A 339 -33.84 -1.62 43.38
N VAL A 340 -35.06 -2.13 43.55
CA VAL A 340 -36.10 -2.10 42.52
C VAL A 340 -36.54 -0.67 42.21
N GLU A 341 -36.70 0.19 43.23
CA GLU A 341 -36.96 1.62 43.05
C GLU A 341 -35.84 2.30 42.26
N TYR A 342 -34.58 2.04 42.62
CA TYR A 342 -33.41 2.56 41.92
C TYR A 342 -33.42 2.18 40.43
N LEU A 343 -33.67 0.91 40.12
CA LEU A 343 -33.77 0.43 38.74
C LEU A 343 -34.98 1.02 38.00
N ALA A 344 -36.11 1.22 38.69
CA ALA A 344 -37.31 1.82 38.11
C ALA A 344 -37.10 3.29 37.73
N VAL A 345 -36.40 4.07 38.56
CA VAL A 345 -36.01 5.45 38.22
C VAL A 345 -35.14 5.48 36.96
N ARG A 346 -34.17 4.56 36.88
CA ARG A 346 -33.28 4.46 35.72
C ARG A 346 -34.00 4.02 34.45
N LYS A 347 -35.03 3.17 34.56
CA LYS A 347 -35.92 2.81 33.44
C LYS A 347 -36.67 4.01 32.90
N LEU A 348 -37.14 4.91 33.78
CA LEU A 348 -37.89 6.10 33.39
C LEU A 348 -37.01 7.18 32.77
N ASN A 349 -35.76 7.29 33.22
CA ASN A 349 -34.80 8.25 32.67
C ASN A 349 -33.40 7.61 32.56
N PRO A 350 -33.08 6.99 31.41
CA PRO A 350 -31.80 6.33 31.18
C PRO A 350 -30.59 7.27 31.25
N GLU A 351 -30.78 8.56 30.98
CA GLU A 351 -29.72 9.59 31.03
C GLU A 351 -29.61 10.26 32.41
N MET A 352 -30.45 9.88 33.38
CA MET A 352 -30.42 10.51 34.69
C MET A 352 -29.10 10.20 35.40
N LYS A 353 -28.37 11.27 35.72
CA LYS A 353 -27.18 11.27 36.58
C LYS A 353 -27.62 11.06 38.04
N GLY A 354 -28.07 9.85 38.35
CA GLY A 354 -28.53 9.44 39.67
C GLY A 354 -27.37 9.18 40.63
N PRO A 355 -27.61 9.20 41.95
CA PRO A 355 -26.61 8.86 42.94
C PRO A 355 -26.16 7.39 42.82
N ILE A 356 -24.99 7.09 43.36
CA ILE A 356 -24.36 5.77 43.29
C ILE A 356 -24.86 4.93 44.46
N LEU A 357 -25.42 3.74 44.16
CA LEU A 357 -25.92 2.85 45.20
C LEU A 357 -24.77 2.36 46.11
N CYS A 358 -24.87 2.59 47.42
CA CYS A 358 -23.88 2.16 48.40
C CYS A 358 -24.45 1.17 49.42
N PHE A 359 -24.01 -0.09 49.37
CA PHE A 359 -24.41 -1.07 50.37
C PHE A 359 -23.54 -1.00 51.63
N VAL A 360 -24.17 -0.69 52.76
CA VAL A 360 -23.50 -0.59 54.07
C VAL A 360 -23.98 -1.70 55.00
N GLY A 361 -23.05 -2.38 55.67
CA GLY A 361 -23.37 -3.37 56.69
C GLY A 361 -22.15 -4.17 57.13
N PRO A 362 -22.25 -5.04 58.15
CA PRO A 362 -21.11 -5.87 58.56
C PRO A 362 -20.64 -6.82 57.45
N PRO A 363 -19.42 -7.37 57.53
CA PRO A 363 -18.95 -8.38 56.59
C PRO A 363 -19.84 -9.64 56.65
N GLY A 364 -20.03 -10.30 55.51
CA GLY A 364 -20.79 -11.55 55.43
C GLY A 364 -22.31 -11.42 55.20
N VAL A 365 -22.85 -10.21 55.11
CA VAL A 365 -24.31 -9.97 54.91
C VAL A 365 -24.78 -10.06 53.45
N GLY A 366 -23.94 -10.53 52.52
CA GLY A 366 -24.34 -10.73 51.13
C GLY A 366 -24.34 -9.47 50.24
N LYS A 367 -23.60 -8.41 50.60
CA LYS A 367 -23.50 -7.19 49.77
C LYS A 367 -23.05 -7.52 48.34
N THR A 368 -21.94 -8.26 48.21
CA THR A 368 -21.40 -8.68 46.91
C THR A 368 -22.37 -9.54 46.10
N SER A 369 -23.15 -10.39 46.77
CA SER A 369 -24.12 -11.24 46.09
C SER A 369 -25.32 -10.44 45.58
N LEU A 370 -25.75 -9.37 46.27
CA LEU A 370 -26.77 -8.44 45.76
C LEU A 370 -26.33 -7.75 44.46
N GLY A 371 -25.09 -7.25 44.41
CA GLY A 371 -24.53 -6.65 43.18
C GLY A 371 -24.52 -7.62 42.00
N ARG A 372 -24.22 -8.90 42.25
CA ARG A 372 -24.27 -9.95 41.21
C ARG A 372 -25.70 -10.22 40.74
N SER A 373 -26.68 -10.24 41.64
CA SER A 373 -28.09 -10.41 41.28
C SER A 373 -28.63 -9.22 40.48
N ILE A 374 -28.18 -7.99 40.78
CA ILE A 374 -28.49 -6.81 39.97
C ILE A 374 -27.95 -6.97 38.55
N ALA A 375 -26.68 -7.39 38.40
CA ALA A 375 -26.09 -7.64 37.09
C ALA A 375 -26.86 -8.72 36.31
N ARG A 376 -27.20 -9.84 36.97
CA ARG A 376 -28.02 -10.93 36.42
C ARG A 376 -29.40 -10.44 35.98
N ALA A 377 -30.04 -9.58 36.78
CA ALA A 377 -31.34 -9.00 36.47
C ALA A 377 -31.31 -8.11 35.23
N LEU A 378 -30.26 -7.30 35.10
CA LEU A 378 -30.05 -6.39 33.97
C LEU A 378 -29.52 -7.08 32.71
N GLY A 379 -29.08 -8.35 32.80
CA GLY A 379 -28.41 -9.02 31.69
C GLY A 379 -27.04 -8.40 31.37
N ARG A 380 -26.41 -7.77 32.36
CA ARG A 380 -25.10 -7.13 32.24
C ARG A 380 -24.04 -7.97 32.93
N GLU A 381 -22.81 -7.85 32.45
CA GLU A 381 -21.70 -8.54 33.08
C GLU A 381 -21.31 -7.91 34.42
N PHE A 382 -20.82 -8.74 35.34
CA PHE A 382 -20.47 -8.33 36.70
C PHE A 382 -18.95 -8.34 36.90
N HIS A 383 -18.40 -7.22 37.38
CA HIS A 383 -17.01 -7.13 37.80
C HIS A 383 -16.90 -6.64 39.23
N ARG A 384 -16.05 -7.27 40.03
CA ARG A 384 -15.77 -6.85 41.41
C ARG A 384 -14.35 -6.32 41.52
N LEU A 385 -14.21 -5.10 42.00
CA LEU A 385 -12.94 -4.46 42.30
C LEU A 385 -12.86 -4.16 43.80
N SER A 386 -11.88 -4.75 44.49
CA SER A 386 -11.63 -4.44 45.90
C SER A 386 -10.77 -3.19 46.01
N LEU A 387 -11.30 -2.18 46.70
CA LEU A 387 -10.61 -0.94 47.04
C LEU A 387 -9.90 -1.01 48.41
N GLY A 388 -10.16 -2.05 49.19
CA GLY A 388 -9.47 -2.30 50.44
C GLY A 388 -7.95 -2.37 50.26
N GLY A 389 -7.25 -1.44 50.90
CA GLY A 389 -5.78 -1.36 50.84
C GLY A 389 -5.21 -0.60 49.64
N VAL A 390 -6.06 -0.01 48.79
CA VAL A 390 -5.62 0.92 47.72
C VAL A 390 -5.11 2.20 48.37
N ARG A 391 -3.92 2.63 47.95
CA ARG A 391 -3.24 3.83 48.49
C ARG A 391 -2.67 4.76 47.42
N ASP A 392 -2.63 4.30 46.17
CA ASP A 392 -2.05 5.03 45.05
C ASP A 392 -3.13 5.28 43.99
N GLU A 393 -3.18 6.51 43.49
CA GLU A 393 -4.02 6.91 42.37
C GLU A 393 -3.72 6.09 41.09
N ALA A 394 -2.48 5.64 40.92
CA ALA A 394 -2.08 4.83 39.78
C ALA A 394 -2.81 3.46 39.74
N GLU A 395 -3.35 2.96 40.86
CA GLU A 395 -4.20 1.76 40.82
C GLU A 395 -5.53 2.03 40.10
N ILE A 396 -6.00 3.28 40.06
CA ILE A 396 -7.25 3.66 39.40
C ILE A 396 -6.99 4.19 37.98
N ARG A 397 -6.00 5.08 37.80
CA ARG A 397 -5.67 5.76 36.53
C ARG A 397 -4.49 5.15 35.75
N GLY A 398 -3.84 4.13 36.28
CA GLY A 398 -2.67 3.52 35.64
C GLY A 398 -1.40 4.35 35.73
N HIS A 399 -0.32 3.78 35.19
CA HIS A 399 0.98 4.42 35.08
C HIS A 399 1.22 4.94 33.67
N ARG A 400 1.98 6.04 33.55
CA ARG A 400 2.44 6.52 32.24
C ARG A 400 3.24 5.43 31.53
N ARG A 401 2.96 5.23 30.25
CA ARG A 401 3.58 4.20 29.38
C ARG A 401 5.11 4.27 29.31
N THR A 402 5.69 5.43 29.63
CA THR A 402 7.15 5.64 29.67
C THR A 402 7.84 4.89 30.82
N TYR A 403 7.10 4.42 31.82
CA TYR A 403 7.68 3.64 32.92
C TYR A 403 7.81 2.16 32.56
N VAL A 404 8.95 1.56 32.93
CA VAL A 404 9.19 0.13 32.73
C VAL A 404 8.14 -0.66 33.52
N GLY A 405 7.39 -1.53 32.82
CA GLY A 405 6.32 -2.33 33.42
C GLY A 405 5.02 -1.56 33.70
N ALA A 406 4.82 -0.39 33.08
CA ALA A 406 3.56 0.35 33.20
C ALA A 406 2.36 -0.49 32.74
N LEU A 407 1.25 -0.36 33.48
CA LEU A 407 -0.04 -0.99 33.17
C LEU A 407 -1.15 0.06 33.30
N PRO A 408 -2.27 -0.11 32.56
CA PRO A 408 -3.48 0.67 32.81
C PRO A 408 -4.02 0.46 34.23
N GLY A 409 -4.86 1.38 34.67
CA GLY A 409 -5.55 1.29 35.96
C GLY A 409 -6.53 0.13 36.02
N ARG A 410 -6.86 -0.30 37.24
CA ARG A 410 -7.69 -1.49 37.51
C ARG A 410 -9.10 -1.36 36.95
N ILE A 411 -9.61 -0.15 36.74
CA ILE A 411 -10.90 0.10 36.09
C ILE A 411 -10.86 -0.42 34.65
N LEU A 412 -9.90 0.01 33.84
CA LEU A 412 -9.80 -0.40 32.44
C LEU A 412 -9.34 -1.85 32.29
N GLN A 413 -8.52 -2.36 33.21
CA GLN A 413 -8.24 -3.80 33.28
C GLN A 413 -9.53 -4.60 33.49
N GLY A 414 -10.42 -4.15 34.38
CA GLY A 414 -11.72 -4.77 34.60
C GLY A 414 -12.62 -4.71 33.36
N ILE A 415 -12.66 -3.56 32.68
CA ILE A 415 -13.46 -3.37 31.47
C ILE A 415 -12.99 -4.32 30.36
N ARG A 416 -11.67 -4.43 30.14
CA ARG A 416 -11.08 -5.41 29.22
C ARG A 416 -11.42 -6.85 29.59
N THR A 417 -11.31 -7.19 30.88
CA THR A 417 -11.61 -8.55 31.38
C THR A 417 -13.06 -8.96 31.11
N VAL A 418 -13.98 -8.00 31.24
CA VAL A 418 -15.42 -8.22 31.07
C VAL A 418 -15.84 -8.19 29.60
N GLY A 419 -15.16 -7.37 28.78
CA GLY A 419 -15.39 -7.30 27.35
C GLY A 419 -16.72 -6.64 26.94
N SER A 420 -17.25 -5.75 27.78
CA SER A 420 -18.40 -4.87 27.51
C SER A 420 -18.17 -3.47 28.09
N ASN A 421 -18.74 -2.41 27.48
CA ASN A 421 -18.68 -1.02 27.97
C ASN A 421 -19.81 -0.62 28.94
N ASN A 422 -20.84 -1.45 29.11
CA ASN A 422 -21.93 -1.20 30.05
C ASN A 422 -22.05 -2.17 31.26
N PRO A 423 -20.96 -2.74 31.81
CA PRO A 423 -21.04 -3.71 32.89
C PRO A 423 -21.48 -3.10 34.22
N VAL A 424 -21.79 -3.98 35.18
CA VAL A 424 -21.97 -3.62 36.58
C VAL A 424 -20.63 -3.77 37.30
N PHE A 425 -20.07 -2.64 37.73
CA PHE A 425 -18.85 -2.56 38.52
C PHE A 425 -19.18 -2.44 39.99
N MET A 426 -18.70 -3.39 40.78
CA MET A 426 -18.84 -3.38 42.21
C MET A 426 -17.52 -3.00 42.88
N LEU A 427 -17.49 -1.79 43.45
CA LEU A 427 -16.37 -1.24 44.20
C LEU A 427 -16.51 -1.65 45.68
N ASP A 428 -15.77 -2.68 46.06
CA ASP A 428 -15.83 -3.32 47.38
C ASP A 428 -14.92 -2.60 48.39
N GLU A 429 -15.38 -2.46 49.63
CA GLU A 429 -14.63 -1.84 50.74
C GLU A 429 -14.14 -0.40 50.51
N VAL A 430 -15.02 0.48 50.00
CA VAL A 430 -14.70 1.90 49.76
C VAL A 430 -14.34 2.65 51.06
N ASP A 431 -14.79 2.12 52.20
CA ASP A 431 -14.53 2.59 53.55
C ASP A 431 -13.10 2.33 54.04
N LYS A 432 -12.31 1.55 53.28
CA LYS A 432 -10.92 1.18 53.59
C LYS A 432 -9.91 1.79 52.61
N LEU A 433 -10.30 2.83 51.88
CA LEU A 433 -9.38 3.62 51.06
C LEU A 433 -8.36 4.31 51.97
N GLY A 434 -7.07 4.04 51.73
CA GLY A 434 -5.98 4.65 52.49
C GLY A 434 -5.56 5.97 51.88
N MET A 435 -5.34 6.99 52.71
CA MET A 435 -4.66 8.22 52.29
C MET A 435 -3.15 8.05 52.53
N ASP A 436 -2.34 8.02 51.46
CA ASP A 436 -0.88 8.06 51.53
C ASP A 436 -0.35 9.35 50.88
N PHE A 437 0.89 9.74 51.22
CA PHE A 437 1.56 10.96 50.73
C PHE A 437 1.78 11.05 49.20
N ARG A 438 1.48 10.00 48.44
CA ARG A 438 1.82 9.89 47.00
C ARG A 438 0.69 10.29 46.04
N GLY A 439 -0.54 10.46 46.54
CA GLY A 439 -1.70 10.82 45.74
C GLY A 439 -3.00 10.60 46.51
N ASP A 440 -4.10 11.14 46.00
CA ASP A 440 -5.43 10.94 46.60
C ASP A 440 -6.26 9.98 45.73
N PRO A 441 -6.34 8.68 46.08
CA PRO A 441 -7.12 7.72 45.31
C PRO A 441 -8.62 8.07 45.31
N SER A 442 -9.10 8.86 46.28
CA SER A 442 -10.50 9.29 46.31
C SER A 442 -10.80 10.30 45.19
N ALA A 443 -9.84 11.17 44.84
CA ALA A 443 -9.97 12.09 43.70
C ALA A 443 -10.03 11.35 42.37
N ALA A 444 -9.22 10.29 42.21
CA ALA A 444 -9.25 9.44 41.02
C ALA A 444 -10.57 8.68 40.89
N LEU A 445 -11.09 8.15 42.00
CA LEU A 445 -12.40 7.51 42.03
C LEU A 445 -13.54 8.49 41.75
N LEU A 446 -13.43 9.75 42.17
CA LEU A 446 -14.43 10.77 41.84
C LEU A 446 -14.54 10.99 40.34
N GLU A 447 -13.43 11.02 39.59
CA GLU A 447 -13.50 11.14 38.13
C GLU A 447 -14.22 9.95 37.47
N VAL A 448 -14.01 8.74 38.00
CA VAL A 448 -14.66 7.51 37.51
C VAL A 448 -16.16 7.50 37.83
N LEU A 449 -16.51 7.99 39.01
CA LEU A 449 -17.86 7.91 39.58
C LEU A 449 -18.75 9.11 39.22
N ASP A 450 -18.16 10.27 38.94
CA ASP A 450 -18.89 11.49 38.62
C ASP A 450 -19.43 11.43 37.18
N PRO A 451 -20.75 11.44 36.97
CA PRO A 451 -21.36 11.42 35.64
C PRO A 451 -21.06 12.66 34.78
N GLU A 452 -20.50 13.73 35.36
CA GLU A 452 -20.00 14.89 34.60
C GLU A 452 -18.59 14.67 34.04
N GLN A 453 -17.83 13.69 34.54
CA GLN A 453 -16.42 13.48 34.18
C GLN A 453 -16.17 12.11 33.53
N ASN A 454 -16.93 11.08 33.93
CA ASN A 454 -16.66 9.70 33.55
C ASN A 454 -16.86 9.40 32.05
N HIS A 455 -17.55 10.26 31.30
CA HIS A 455 -17.70 10.17 29.85
C HIS A 455 -16.39 10.40 29.09
N SER A 456 -15.40 11.02 29.74
CA SER A 456 -14.09 11.30 29.18
C SER A 456 -12.96 10.89 30.12
N PHE A 457 -13.12 9.77 30.83
CA PHE A 457 -12.13 9.29 31.80
C PHE A 457 -10.77 9.06 31.14
N SER A 458 -9.72 9.67 31.69
CA SER A 458 -8.38 9.62 31.13
C SER A 458 -7.42 8.78 31.96
N ASP A 459 -7.13 7.58 31.49
CA ASP A 459 -6.08 6.73 32.05
C ASP A 459 -4.68 7.15 31.55
N HIS A 460 -3.71 7.23 32.46
CA HIS A 460 -2.34 7.67 32.18
C HIS A 460 -1.56 6.74 31.24
N TYR A 461 -1.93 5.46 31.16
CA TYR A 461 -1.31 4.52 30.24
C TYR A 461 -1.85 4.69 28.82
N LEU A 462 -3.17 4.87 28.70
CA LEU A 462 -3.87 4.96 27.42
C LEU A 462 -3.75 6.33 26.77
N GLU A 463 -3.77 7.40 27.58
CA GLU A 463 -3.72 8.82 27.15
C GLU A 463 -4.81 9.20 26.13
N VAL A 464 -5.88 8.41 26.07
CA VAL A 464 -7.09 8.66 25.29
C VAL A 464 -8.32 8.53 26.20
N PRO A 465 -9.35 9.36 26.01
CA PRO A 465 -10.55 9.31 26.85
C PRO A 465 -11.31 8.01 26.59
N PHE A 466 -11.73 7.34 27.66
CA PHE A 466 -12.64 6.20 27.62
C PHE A 466 -13.97 6.57 28.28
N ASP A 467 -15.08 6.23 27.63
CA ASP A 467 -16.41 6.55 28.14
C ASP A 467 -16.88 5.48 29.14
N LEU A 468 -16.96 5.85 30.42
CA LEU A 468 -17.46 5.03 31.50
C LEU A 468 -18.92 5.35 31.89
N SER A 469 -19.59 6.26 31.18
CA SER A 469 -20.96 6.72 31.51
C SER A 469 -22.01 5.60 31.47
N HIS A 470 -21.76 4.55 30.68
CA HIS A 470 -22.63 3.39 30.56
C HIS A 470 -22.41 2.32 31.65
N VAL A 471 -21.31 2.40 32.38
CA VAL A 471 -20.97 1.48 33.48
C VAL A 471 -21.89 1.77 34.66
N LEU A 472 -22.48 0.72 35.24
CA LEU A 472 -23.22 0.86 36.49
C LEU A 472 -22.28 0.61 37.67
N PHE A 473 -21.90 1.67 38.37
CA PHE A 473 -21.11 1.55 39.59
C PHE A 473 -22.00 1.30 40.80
N ILE A 474 -21.61 0.33 41.63
CA ILE A 474 -22.19 0.02 42.93
C ILE A 474 -21.05 -0.01 43.93
N THR A 475 -21.19 0.67 45.06
CA THR A 475 -20.18 0.71 46.11
C THR A 475 -20.61 -0.13 47.31
N THR A 476 -19.64 -0.56 48.11
CA THR A 476 -19.93 -1.12 49.42
C THR A 476 -19.00 -0.62 50.49
N ALA A 477 -19.51 -0.59 51.72
CA ALA A 477 -18.77 -0.21 52.90
C ALA A 477 -19.17 -1.08 54.08
N ASN A 478 -18.29 -1.18 55.09
CA ASN A 478 -18.69 -1.70 56.39
C ASN A 478 -19.20 -0.59 57.31
N ILE A 479 -18.62 0.61 57.20
CA ILE A 479 -18.98 1.77 58.02
C ILE A 479 -18.99 3.02 57.14
N LEU A 480 -19.98 3.90 57.30
CA LEU A 480 -20.11 5.15 56.53
C LEU A 480 -19.05 6.19 56.91
N ASN A 481 -18.71 6.30 58.18
CA ASN A 481 -17.88 7.40 58.71
C ASN A 481 -16.46 7.46 58.16
N THR A 482 -15.96 6.37 57.58
CA THR A 482 -14.60 6.30 57.02
C THR A 482 -14.58 6.50 55.50
N ILE A 483 -15.74 6.65 54.87
CA ILE A 483 -15.83 7.00 53.45
C ILE A 483 -15.45 8.48 53.28
N PRO A 484 -14.60 8.85 52.32
CA PRO A 484 -14.30 10.25 52.02
C PRO A 484 -15.58 11.06 51.76
N PRO A 485 -15.77 12.25 52.40
CA PRO A 485 -17.02 13.02 52.29
C PRO A 485 -17.42 13.34 50.85
N ALA A 486 -16.45 13.65 49.99
CA ALA A 486 -16.71 13.97 48.59
C ALA A 486 -17.31 12.79 47.80
N LEU A 487 -16.94 11.55 48.17
CA LEU A 487 -17.55 10.35 47.59
C LEU A 487 -18.93 10.07 48.21
N LEU A 488 -19.05 10.25 49.53
CA LEU A 488 -20.31 10.03 50.25
C LEU A 488 -21.45 10.93 49.73
N ASP A 489 -21.15 12.18 49.37
CA ASP A 489 -22.11 13.13 48.80
C ASP A 489 -22.67 12.72 47.43
N ARG A 490 -22.05 11.73 46.78
CA ARG A 490 -22.48 11.15 45.49
C ARG A 490 -23.18 9.80 45.66
N MET A 491 -23.26 9.29 46.89
CA MET A 491 -23.85 7.98 47.18
C MET A 491 -25.28 8.09 47.70
N GLU A 492 -26.05 7.03 47.46
CA GLU A 492 -27.37 6.79 48.05
C GLU A 492 -27.37 5.58 48.97
#